data_AF-A0A9W6Z9N2-F1
#
_entry.id   AF-A0A9W6Z9N2-F1
#
_cell.length_a   1.000
_cell.length_b   1.000
_cell.length_c   1.000
_cell.angle_alpha   90.00
_cell.angle_beta   90.00
_cell.angle_gamma   90.00
#
_symmetry.space_group_name_H-M   'P 1'
#
loop_
_entity.id
_entity.type
_entity.pdbx_description
1 polymer ?
#
loop_
_entity_poly.entity_id
_entity_poly.type
_entity_poly.pdbx_seq_one_letter_code
_entity_poly.pdbx_strand_id
1 'polypeptide(L)'
;MEMALIYVLLLLSSASLTVSLQLYSPVSTLLRNGPVPFITRLTKPAEYESKIEQYMLESKEKDVAVAQGNTDAYYAAPEVWAEQKLLEQQGRREVFDYGKGPEPERIILSSLWAAVVFGTLGRVIFQLAHGSRSLW
;
A
#
# COMPACT_ATOMS: atom_id res chain seq x y z
N MET A 1 4.50 41.32 -8.53
CA MET A 1 4.89 39.95 -8.97
C MET A 1 5.13 39.03 -7.77
N GLU A 2 5.73 39.50 -6.67
CA GLU A 2 5.94 38.71 -5.42
C GLU A 2 4.66 38.16 -4.78
N MET A 3 3.57 38.94 -4.75
CA MET A 3 2.29 38.49 -4.16
C MET A 3 1.69 37.27 -4.88
N ALA A 4 1.86 37.16 -6.20
CA ALA A 4 1.37 36.00 -6.95
C ALA A 4 2.18 34.74 -6.63
N LEU A 5 3.49 34.88 -6.41
CA LEU A 5 4.38 33.78 -6.05
C LEU A 5 4.05 33.22 -4.65
N ILE A 6 3.78 34.11 -3.69
CA ILE A 6 3.39 33.75 -2.32
C ILE A 6 2.05 32.99 -2.31
N TYR A 7 1.06 33.45 -3.07
CA TYR A 7 -0.23 32.77 -3.18
C TYR A 7 -0.12 31.38 -3.81
N VAL A 8 0.70 31.23 -4.86
CA VAL A 8 0.94 29.93 -5.49
C VAL A 8 1.64 28.96 -4.52
N LEU A 9 2.64 29.44 -3.77
CA LEU A 9 3.32 28.64 -2.74
C LEU A 9 2.39 28.21 -1.60
N LEU A 10 1.51 29.10 -1.13
CA LEU A 10 0.51 28.79 -0.13
C LEU A 10 -0.50 27.75 -0.64
N LEU A 11 -0.95 27.88 -1.89
CA LEU A 11 -1.86 26.92 -2.52
C LEU A 11 -1.22 25.54 -2.65
N LEU A 12 0.02 25.47 -3.14
CA LEU A 12 0.76 24.20 -3.26
C LEU A 12 0.98 23.54 -1.89
N SER A 13 1.38 24.32 -0.89
CA SER A 13 1.57 23.81 0.48
C SER A 13 0.26 23.27 1.07
N SER A 14 -0.86 23.96 0.85
CA SER A 14 -2.16 23.52 1.33
C SER A 14 -2.63 22.24 0.63
N ALA A 15 -2.37 22.09 -0.67
CA ALA A 15 -2.73 20.90 -1.43
C ALA A 15 -1.98 19.65 -0.95
N SER A 16 -0.65 19.73 -0.76
CA SER A 16 0.12 18.61 -0.21
C SER A 16 -0.31 18.24 1.21
N LEU A 17 -0.68 19.22 2.04
CA LEU A 17 -1.24 18.97 3.36
C LEU A 17 -2.59 18.24 3.29
N THR A 18 -3.44 18.58 2.33
CA THR A 18 -4.73 17.88 2.15
C THR A 18 -4.56 16.45 1.66
N VAL A 19 -3.60 16.19 0.76
CA VAL A 19 -3.28 14.83 0.29
C VAL A 19 -2.83 13.96 1.45
N SER A 20 -1.85 14.44 2.24
CA SER A 20 -1.32 13.67 3.38
C SER A 20 -2.39 13.29 4.41
N LEU A 21 -3.38 14.16 4.67
CA LEU A 21 -4.51 13.84 5.56
C LEU A 21 -5.47 12.78 4.99
N GLN A 22 -5.53 12.64 3.66
CA GLN A 22 -6.46 11.71 2.98
C GLN A 22 -5.86 10.32 2.75
N LEU A 23 -4.54 10.16 2.94
CA LEU A 23 -3.88 8.87 2.79
C LEU A 23 -4.42 7.85 3.81
N TYR A 24 -4.75 6.65 3.35
CA TYR A 24 -5.07 5.55 4.27
C TYR A 24 -3.84 5.16 5.10
N SER A 25 -4.01 4.48 6.23
CA SER A 25 -2.93 4.19 7.17
C SER A 25 -1.82 3.27 6.59
N PRO A 26 -0.58 3.30 7.11
CA PRO A 26 0.47 2.35 6.69
C PRO A 26 0.07 0.88 6.90
N VAL A 27 -0.71 0.59 7.96
CA VAL A 27 -1.23 -0.77 8.19
C VAL A 27 -2.17 -1.18 7.05
N SER A 28 -2.99 -0.26 6.56
CA SER A 28 -3.84 -0.51 5.38
C SER A 28 -2.99 -0.77 4.13
N THR A 29 -1.88 -0.05 3.91
CA THR A 29 -0.90 -0.36 2.85
C THR A 29 -0.39 -1.80 2.97
N LEU A 30 0.05 -2.20 4.17
CA LEU A 30 0.57 -3.55 4.42
C LEU A 30 -0.46 -4.63 4.08
N LEU A 31 -1.70 -4.44 4.53
CA LEU A 31 -2.80 -5.40 4.32
C LEU A 31 -3.27 -5.46 2.86
N ARG A 32 -3.16 -4.36 2.11
CA ARG A 32 -3.61 -4.24 0.72
C ARG A 32 -2.57 -4.69 -0.28
N ASN A 33 -1.39 -4.10 -0.19
CA ASN A 33 -0.36 -4.13 -1.22
C ASN A 33 0.96 -4.77 -0.75
N GLY A 34 1.01 -5.16 0.53
CA GLY A 34 2.10 -5.95 1.08
C GLY A 34 3.23 -5.14 1.72
N PRO A 35 4.34 -5.83 2.06
CA PRO A 35 5.36 -5.26 2.93
C PRO A 35 6.26 -4.22 2.26
N VAL A 36 6.48 -4.32 0.95
CA VAL A 36 7.36 -3.40 0.22
C VAL A 36 6.86 -1.95 0.29
N PRO A 37 5.63 -1.62 -0.16
CA PRO A 37 5.13 -0.25 -0.06
C PRO A 37 4.99 0.22 1.39
N PHE A 38 4.69 -0.69 2.32
CA PHE A 38 4.65 -0.40 3.76
C PHE A 38 6.02 0.09 4.27
N ILE A 39 7.09 -0.65 3.96
CA ILE A 39 8.46 -0.29 4.37
C ILE A 39 8.89 1.01 3.69
N THR A 40 8.59 1.18 2.40
CA THR A 40 8.90 2.42 1.67
C THR A 40 8.25 3.63 2.35
N ARG A 41 6.99 3.51 2.77
CA ARG A 41 6.31 4.61 3.46
C ARG A 41 6.93 4.96 4.81
N LEU A 42 7.38 3.95 5.56
CA LEU A 42 8.01 4.18 6.87
C LEU A 42 9.42 4.76 6.75
N THR A 43 10.16 4.37 5.72
CA THR A 43 11.57 4.74 5.56
C THR A 43 11.77 5.98 4.69
N LYS A 44 10.84 6.25 3.77
CA LYS A 44 10.92 7.32 2.76
C LYS A 44 9.57 8.03 2.57
N PRO A 45 8.99 8.62 3.64
CA PRO A 45 7.64 9.20 3.58
C PRO A 45 7.51 10.34 2.55
N ALA A 46 8.47 11.25 2.48
CA ALA A 46 8.42 12.38 1.55
C ALA A 46 8.52 11.95 0.07
N GLU A 47 9.40 11.00 -0.25
CA GLU A 47 9.50 10.42 -1.61
C GLU A 47 8.22 9.68 -1.99
N TYR A 48 7.63 8.96 -1.01
CA TYR A 48 6.40 8.22 -1.20
C TYR A 48 5.21 9.15 -1.49
N GLU A 49 5.01 10.20 -0.69
CA GLU A 49 3.92 11.17 -0.90
C GLU A 49 4.08 11.92 -2.22
N SER A 50 5.31 12.37 -2.54
CA SER A 50 5.58 13.01 -3.83
C SER A 50 5.26 12.09 -5.02
N LYS A 51 5.47 10.78 -4.89
CA LYS A 51 5.12 9.81 -5.93
C LYS A 51 3.62 9.67 -6.13
N ILE A 52 2.83 9.75 -5.06
CA ILE A 52 1.36 9.75 -5.14
C ILE A 52 0.89 11.01 -5.87
N GLU A 53 1.41 12.17 -5.49
CA GLU A 53 1.08 13.44 -6.14
C GLU A 53 1.47 13.43 -7.63
N GLN A 54 2.67 12.92 -7.97
CA GLN A 54 3.09 12.73 -9.36
C GLN A 54 2.10 11.86 -10.12
N TYR A 55 1.69 10.72 -9.53
CA TYR A 55 0.71 9.85 -10.16
C TYR A 55 -0.63 10.56 -10.37
N MET A 56 -1.14 11.29 -9.37
CA MET A 56 -2.39 12.06 -9.50
C MET A 56 -2.32 13.08 -10.64
N LEU A 57 -1.19 13.77 -10.78
CA LEU A 57 -0.99 14.76 -11.83
C LEU A 57 -0.90 14.12 -13.22
N GLU A 58 -0.13 13.04 -13.36
CA GLU A 58 0.09 12.36 -14.64
C GLU A 58 -1.17 11.63 -15.13
N SER A 59 -1.86 10.92 -14.23
CA SER A 59 -3.06 10.14 -14.54
C SER A 59 -4.35 10.96 -14.50
N LYS A 60 -4.28 12.20 -13.97
CA LYS A 60 -5.45 13.06 -13.67
C LYS A 60 -6.45 12.42 -12.70
N GLU A 61 -5.97 11.48 -11.88
CA GLU A 61 -6.76 10.85 -10.83
C GLU A 61 -7.07 11.88 -9.73
N LYS A 62 -8.34 11.90 -9.31
CA LYS A 62 -8.85 12.81 -8.28
C LYS A 62 -8.96 12.12 -6.93
N ASP A 63 -9.10 10.80 -6.91
CA ASP A 63 -9.18 10.03 -5.68
C ASP A 63 -7.77 9.69 -5.16
N VAL A 64 -7.42 10.27 -4.00
CA VAL A 64 -6.15 10.04 -3.32
C VAL A 64 -5.97 8.55 -2.96
N ALA A 65 -7.04 7.83 -2.60
CA ALA A 65 -6.94 6.42 -2.24
C ALA A 65 -6.61 5.55 -3.45
N VAL A 66 -7.18 5.87 -4.62
CA VAL A 66 -6.86 5.19 -5.88
C VAL A 66 -5.44 5.50 -6.31
N ALA A 67 -5.00 6.75 -6.20
CA ALA A 67 -3.63 7.16 -6.50
C ALA A 67 -2.60 6.50 -5.58
N GLN A 68 -2.90 6.44 -4.28
CA GLN A 68 -2.08 5.75 -3.29
C GLN A 68 -2.02 4.24 -3.59
N GLY A 69 -3.15 3.61 -3.92
CA GLY A 69 -3.21 2.20 -4.29
C GLY A 69 -2.38 1.87 -5.52
N ASN A 70 -2.44 2.72 -6.56
CA ASN A 70 -1.62 2.54 -7.76
C ASN A 70 -0.12 2.72 -7.47
N THR A 71 0.23 3.70 -6.63
CA THR A 71 1.61 3.91 -6.20
C THR A 71 2.13 2.71 -5.40
N ASP A 72 1.32 2.16 -4.50
CA ASP A 72 1.65 0.97 -3.74
C ASP A 72 1.86 -0.26 -4.64
N ALA A 73 0.99 -0.44 -5.64
CA ALA A 73 1.11 -1.52 -6.62
C ALA A 73 2.38 -1.40 -7.47
N TYR A 74 2.73 -0.18 -7.87
CA TYR A 74 4.00 0.10 -8.55
C TYR A 74 5.21 -0.29 -7.71
N TYR A 75 5.22 0.06 -6.42
CA TYR A 75 6.31 -0.33 -5.52
C TYR A 75 6.37 -1.84 -5.26
N ALA A 76 5.23 -2.51 -5.20
CA ALA A 76 5.17 -3.95 -4.94
C ALA A 76 5.67 -4.77 -6.15
N ALA A 77 5.25 -4.41 -7.37
CA ALA A 77 5.58 -5.13 -8.60
C ALA A 77 5.50 -4.19 -9.83
N PRO A 78 6.58 -3.44 -10.14
CA PRO A 78 6.53 -2.39 -11.16
C PRO A 78 6.28 -2.93 -12.57
N GLU A 79 6.90 -4.06 -12.93
CA GLU A 79 6.73 -4.72 -14.23
C GLU A 79 5.27 -5.14 -14.47
N VAL A 80 4.68 -5.82 -13.48
CA VAL A 80 3.29 -6.30 -13.54
C VAL A 80 2.34 -5.11 -13.58
N TRP A 81 2.58 -4.08 -12.79
CA TRP A 81 1.76 -2.87 -12.80
C TRP A 81 1.80 -2.17 -14.17
N ALA A 82 2.98 -2.03 -14.78
CA ALA A 82 3.14 -1.40 -16.08
C ALA A 82 2.43 -2.18 -17.19
N GLU A 83 2.53 -3.51 -17.18
CA GLU A 83 1.77 -4.37 -18.09
C GLU A 83 0.26 -4.16 -17.92
N GLN A 84 -0.23 -4.13 -16.67
CA GLN A 84 -1.65 -3.92 -16.41
C GLN A 84 -2.13 -2.57 -16.91
N LYS A 85 -1.37 -1.49 -16.68
CA LYS A 85 -1.70 -0.16 -17.21
C LYS A 85 -1.71 -0.10 -18.73
N LEU A 86 -0.80 -0.81 -19.39
CA LEU A 86 -0.81 -0.91 -20.84
C LEU A 86 -2.07 -1.62 -21.34
N LEU A 87 -2.49 -2.71 -20.69
CA LEU A 87 -3.70 -3.44 -21.05
C LEU A 87 -4.98 -2.61 -20.81
N GLU A 88 -5.02 -1.84 -19.72
CA GLU A 88 -6.10 -0.88 -19.44
C GLU A 88 -6.20 0.19 -20.52
N GLN A 89 -5.06 0.78 -20.93
CA GLN A 89 -5.01 1.78 -22.01
C GLN A 89 -5.44 1.22 -23.37
N GLN A 90 -5.16 -0.05 -23.63
CA GLN A 90 -5.60 -0.76 -24.84
C GLN A 90 -7.08 -1.19 -24.80
N GLY A 91 -7.78 -0.98 -23.67
CA GLY A 91 -9.15 -1.45 -23.47
C GLY A 91 -9.28 -2.98 -23.42
N ARG A 92 -8.17 -3.70 -23.23
CA ARG A 92 -8.13 -5.17 -23.18
C ARG A 92 -8.39 -5.71 -21.76
N ARG A 93 -8.45 -4.82 -20.79
CA ARG A 93 -8.75 -5.10 -19.39
C ARG A 93 -9.47 -3.90 -18.78
N GLU A 94 -10.38 -4.16 -17.86
CA GLU A 94 -11.01 -3.12 -17.05
C GLU A 94 -9.99 -2.46 -16.12
N VAL A 95 -10.19 -1.16 -15.86
CA VAL A 95 -9.33 -0.40 -14.94
C VAL A 95 -9.42 -1.01 -13.55
N PHE A 96 -8.30 -1.51 -13.05
CA PHE A 96 -8.26 -2.14 -11.74
C PHE A 96 -8.15 -1.09 -10.64
N ASP A 97 -9.07 -1.14 -9.67
CA ASP A 97 -9.06 -0.26 -8.52
C ASP A 97 -8.16 -0.81 -7.40
N TYR A 98 -6.91 -0.36 -7.40
CA TYR A 98 -5.95 -0.66 -6.34
C TYR A 98 -6.24 0.09 -5.02
N GLY A 99 -7.11 1.10 -5.05
CA GLY A 99 -7.56 1.85 -3.87
C GLY A 99 -8.64 1.11 -3.08
N LYS A 100 -9.22 0.04 -3.62
CA LYS A 100 -10.18 -0.79 -2.91
C LYS A 100 -9.50 -1.64 -1.83
N GLY A 101 -10.02 -1.59 -0.61
CA GLY A 101 -9.49 -2.38 0.50
C GLY A 101 -9.81 -3.87 0.38
N PRO A 102 -9.01 -4.75 1.02
CA PRO A 102 -9.36 -6.15 1.15
C PRO A 102 -10.68 -6.30 1.91
N GLU A 103 -11.50 -7.24 1.46
CA GLU A 103 -12.75 -7.60 2.14
C GLU A 103 -12.45 -8.04 3.59
N PRO A 104 -13.17 -7.52 4.60
CA PRO A 104 -12.90 -7.81 6.01
C PRO A 104 -12.85 -9.30 6.33
N GLU A 105 -13.73 -10.11 5.72
CA GLU A 105 -13.77 -11.56 5.90
C GLU A 105 -12.45 -12.20 5.50
N ARG A 106 -11.84 -11.73 4.40
CA ARG A 106 -10.54 -12.26 3.92
C ARG A 106 -9.44 -11.96 4.93
N ILE A 107 -9.43 -10.76 5.51
CA ILE A 107 -8.44 -10.37 6.52
C ILE A 107 -8.58 -11.26 7.75
N ILE A 108 -9.81 -11.43 8.25
CA ILE A 108 -10.10 -12.23 9.43
C ILE A 108 -9.70 -13.69 9.21
N LEU A 109 -10.14 -14.31 8.10
CA LEU A 109 -9.84 -15.70 7.79
C LEU A 109 -8.34 -15.94 7.59
N SER A 110 -7.64 -15.04 6.90
CA SER A 110 -6.20 -15.16 6.69
C SER A 110 -5.43 -15.02 8.00
N SER A 111 -5.86 -14.13 8.88
CA SER A 111 -5.26 -13.94 10.21
C SER A 111 -5.48 -15.16 11.11
N LEU A 112 -6.69 -15.74 11.08
CA LEU A 112 -7.01 -16.96 11.83
C LEU A 112 -6.14 -18.13 11.37
N TRP A 113 -6.03 -18.33 10.05
CA TRP A 113 -5.19 -19.38 9.48
C TRP A 113 -3.70 -19.16 9.80
N ALA A 114 -3.22 -17.93 9.72
CA ALA A 114 -1.86 -17.60 10.13
C ALA A 114 -1.63 -17.98 11.60
N ALA A 115 -2.57 -17.67 12.51
CA ALA A 115 -2.45 -18.05 13.91
C ALA A 115 -2.35 -19.57 14.12
N VAL A 116 -3.13 -20.37 13.38
CA VAL A 116 -3.04 -21.84 13.42
C VAL A 116 -1.67 -22.32 12.93
N VAL A 117 -1.19 -21.80 11.80
CA VAL A 117 0.10 -22.17 11.22
C VAL A 117 1.26 -21.78 12.13
N PHE A 118 1.29 -20.54 12.63
CA PHE A 118 2.35 -20.09 13.54
C PHE A 118 2.28 -20.77 14.91
N GLY A 119 1.08 -21.07 15.41
CA GLY A 119 0.90 -21.82 16.66
C GLY A 119 1.43 -23.24 16.56
N THR A 120 1.13 -23.94 15.45
CA THR A 120 1.62 -25.30 15.20
C THR A 120 3.14 -25.32 14.95
N LEU A 121 3.66 -24.43 14.09
CA LEU A 121 5.10 -24.28 13.88
C LEU A 121 5.83 -23.91 15.16
N GLY A 122 5.31 -22.96 15.93
CA GLY A 122 5.87 -22.55 17.21
C GLY A 122 5.94 -23.70 18.21
N ARG A 123 4.90 -24.54 18.27
CA ARG A 123 4.90 -25.75 19.09
C ARG A 123 5.98 -26.74 18.64
N VAL A 124 6.11 -26.98 17.33
CA VAL A 124 7.14 -27.89 16.80
C VAL A 124 8.54 -27.37 17.12
N ILE A 125 8.80 -26.08 16.86
CA ILE A 125 10.07 -25.42 17.18
C ILE A 125 10.37 -25.52 18.68
N PHE A 126 9.39 -25.27 19.53
CA PHE A 126 9.53 -25.36 20.98
C PHE A 126 9.92 -26.79 21.43
N GLN A 127 9.27 -27.81 20.87
CA GLN A 127 9.58 -29.22 21.15
C GLN A 127 10.97 -29.63 20.68
N LEU A 128 11.41 -29.14 19.51
CA LEU A 128 12.76 -29.37 19.00
C LEU A 128 13.81 -28.67 19.86
N ALA A 129 13.55 -27.43 20.29
CA ALA A 129 14.49 -26.64 21.08
C ALA A 129 14.66 -27.14 22.53
N HIS A 130 13.61 -27.70 23.15
CA HIS A 130 13.64 -28.13 24.55
C HIS A 130 13.86 -29.63 24.75
N GLY A 131 14.05 -30.38 23.67
CA GLY A 131 14.20 -31.82 23.69
C GLY A 131 12.89 -32.51 24.07
N SER A 132 12.45 -33.42 23.20
CA SER A 132 11.31 -34.31 23.46
C SER A 132 11.54 -35.11 24.75
N ARG A 133 11.03 -34.62 25.89
CA ARG A 133 10.59 -35.51 26.97
C ARG A 133 9.22 -36.02 26.54
N SER A 134 9.21 -37.22 25.98
CA SER A 134 8.02 -37.92 25.52
C SER A 134 6.94 -37.90 26.60
N LEU A 135 5.74 -37.49 26.23
CA LEU A 135 4.53 -37.75 27.02
C LEU A 135 3.66 -38.70 26.19
N TRP A 136 3.94 -39.98 26.36
CA TRP A 136 2.87 -40.95 26.58
C TRP A 136 2.26 -40.65 27.95
#